data_AF-A0A9J7AH34-F1
#
_entry.id   AF-A0A9J7AH34-F1
#
_cell.length_a   1.000
_cell.length_b   1.000
_cell.length_c   1.000
_cell.angle_alpha   90.00
_cell.angle_beta   90.00
_cell.angle_gamma   90.00
#
_symmetry.space_group_name_H-M   'P 1'
#
loop_
_entity.id
_entity.type
_entity.pdbx_description
1 polymer ?
#
loop_
_entity_poly.entity_id
_entity_poly.type
_entity_poly.pdbx_seq_one_letter_code
_entity_poly.pdbx_strand_id
1 'polypeptide(L)'
;MAKTIRMMGMMQENGLSKQEMLLLEANAKALYKKHFGNKYRIMPIWVVIPRGQAFLAAQASTSTTVTLPVDDGTDDKMRHAFMSEFCEMWMNVTQCHINEIILTVPDMSVSDGMVAAQLERINPKIKKLQMARMLLKMFKSKLINGYFSMNMNLNQ
;
A
#
# COMPACT_ATOMS: atom_id res chain seq x y z
N MET A 1 12.94 -11.92 15.44
CA MET A 1 12.00 -10.79 15.31
C MET A 1 11.47 -10.79 13.87
N ALA A 2 10.16 -10.71 13.65
CA ALA A 2 9.62 -10.75 12.29
C ALA A 2 9.98 -9.47 11.51
N LYS A 3 10.41 -9.62 10.25
CA LYS A 3 10.74 -8.49 9.35
C LYS A 3 9.45 -7.77 8.98
N THR A 4 9.42 -6.44 9.12
CA THR A 4 8.21 -5.67 8.77
C THR A 4 8.22 -5.31 7.29
N ILE A 5 7.14 -5.65 6.59
CA ILE A 5 6.92 -5.30 5.18
C ILE A 5 5.86 -4.22 5.13
N ARG A 6 6.14 -3.13 4.42
CA ARG A 6 5.18 -2.03 4.23
C ARG A 6 4.37 -2.33 2.98
N MET A 7 3.07 -2.54 3.15
CA MET A 7 2.13 -2.61 2.03
C MET A 7 1.60 -1.20 1.80
N MET A 8 1.89 -0.62 0.64
CA MET A 8 1.42 0.71 0.29
C MET A 8 0.23 0.56 -0.66
N GLY A 9 -0.97 0.96 -0.23
CA GLY A 9 -2.13 1.07 -1.10
C GLY A 9 -2.41 2.53 -1.39
N MET A 10 -2.36 2.97 -2.65
CA MET A 10 -2.74 4.32 -3.06
C MET A 10 -4.06 4.28 -3.80
N MET A 11 -5.03 5.04 -3.31
CA MET A 11 -6.40 5.04 -3.82
C MET A 11 -6.92 6.47 -3.88
N GLN A 12 -7.88 6.73 -4.77
CA GLN A 12 -8.61 7.99 -4.72
C GLN A 12 -9.47 8.08 -3.46
N GLU A 13 -9.78 9.31 -3.07
CA GLU A 13 -10.71 9.61 -1.99
C GLU A 13 -12.07 8.94 -2.22
N ASN A 14 -12.52 8.20 -1.19
CA ASN A 14 -13.70 7.34 -1.22
C ASN A 14 -13.62 6.15 -2.19
N GLY A 15 -12.42 5.77 -2.65
CA GLY A 15 -12.22 4.61 -3.51
C GLY A 15 -12.44 3.26 -2.82
N LEU A 16 -12.24 3.20 -1.49
CA LEU A 16 -12.56 2.04 -0.66
C LEU A 16 -13.26 2.50 0.63
N SER A 17 -14.25 1.74 1.07
CA SER A 17 -14.87 1.89 2.38
C SER A 17 -13.95 1.43 3.50
N LYS A 18 -14.25 1.88 4.73
CA LYS A 18 -13.55 1.43 5.94
C LYS A 18 -13.60 -0.09 6.12
N GLN A 19 -14.74 -0.72 5.81
CA GLN A 19 -14.90 -2.17 5.97
C GLN A 19 -14.04 -2.93 4.97
N GLU A 20 -14.03 -2.50 3.70
CA GLU A 20 -13.18 -3.09 2.66
C GLU A 20 -11.70 -2.95 3.03
N MET A 21 -11.24 -1.77 3.46
CA MET A 21 -9.84 -1.58 3.87
C MET A 21 -9.44 -2.55 4.99
N LEU A 22 -10.26 -2.71 6.03
CA LEU A 22 -9.97 -3.62 7.14
C LEU A 22 -9.95 -5.09 6.71
N LEU A 23 -10.88 -5.50 5.83
CA LEU A 23 -10.92 -6.85 5.28
C LEU A 23 -9.71 -7.13 4.38
N LEU A 24 -9.37 -6.21 3.49
CA LEU A 24 -8.18 -6.30 2.64
C LEU A 24 -6.90 -6.39 3.48
N GLU A 25 -6.78 -5.59 4.55
CA GLU A 25 -5.63 -5.69 5.45
C GLU A 25 -5.50 -7.06 6.10
N ALA A 26 -6.61 -7.62 6.59
CA ALA A 26 -6.63 -8.92 7.25
C ALA A 26 -6.29 -10.04 6.27
N ASN A 27 -6.91 -10.02 5.09
CA ASN A 27 -6.72 -11.01 4.05
C ASN A 27 -5.30 -10.93 3.45
N ALA A 28 -4.77 -9.73 3.21
CA ALA A 28 -3.39 -9.55 2.74
C ALA A 28 -2.37 -10.11 3.74
N LYS A 29 -2.56 -9.88 5.06
CA LYS A 29 -1.70 -10.47 6.10
C LYS A 29 -1.75 -11.99 6.08
N ALA A 30 -2.95 -12.57 5.99
CA ALA A 30 -3.15 -14.01 5.95
C ALA A 30 -2.54 -14.64 4.69
N LEU A 31 -2.77 -14.03 3.53
CA LEU A 31 -2.27 -14.50 2.25
C LEU A 31 -0.75 -14.41 2.17
N TYR A 32 -0.15 -13.30 2.62
CA TYR A 32 1.30 -13.18 2.65
C TYR A 32 1.94 -14.23 3.58
N LYS A 33 1.31 -14.48 4.74
CA LYS A 33 1.73 -15.55 5.66
C LYS A 33 1.63 -16.93 5.01
N LYS A 34 0.59 -17.20 4.22
CA LYS A 34 0.40 -18.46 3.47
C LYS A 34 1.56 -18.70 2.50
N HIS A 35 1.96 -17.68 1.74
CA HIS A 35 3.00 -17.82 0.69
C HIS A 35 4.43 -17.76 1.24
N PHE A 36 4.70 -16.88 2.21
CA PHE A 36 6.06 -16.55 2.63
C PHE A 36 6.38 -16.89 4.11
N GLY A 37 5.41 -17.44 4.84
CA GLY A 37 5.55 -17.92 6.21
C GLY A 37 5.52 -16.82 7.28
N ASN A 38 5.90 -17.21 8.50
CA ASN A 38 5.76 -16.38 9.71
C ASN A 38 6.93 -15.42 9.97
N LYS A 39 7.90 -15.37 9.06
CA LYS A 39 9.08 -14.52 9.22
C LYS A 39 8.78 -13.03 8.99
N TYR A 40 7.58 -12.69 8.50
CA TYR A 40 7.18 -11.33 8.19
C TYR A 40 5.96 -10.84 8.98
N ARG A 41 5.92 -9.52 9.14
CA ARG A 41 4.75 -8.78 9.58
C ARG A 41 4.38 -7.75 8.52
N ILE A 42 3.19 -7.86 7.94
CA ILE A 42 2.70 -6.84 7.02
C ILE A 42 2.15 -5.64 7.81
N MET A 43 2.59 -4.45 7.42
CA MET A 43 2.08 -3.17 7.88
C MET A 43 1.43 -2.45 6.69
N PRO A 44 0.11 -2.59 6.52
CA PRO A 44 -0.67 -1.81 5.57
C PRO A 44 -0.62 -0.31 5.88
N ILE A 45 -0.45 0.49 4.83
CA ILE A 45 -0.51 1.95 4.85
C ILE A 45 -1.31 2.39 3.62
N TRP A 46 -2.41 3.09 3.87
CA TRP A 46 -3.28 3.63 2.83
C TRP A 46 -2.93 5.10 2.55
N VAL A 47 -2.65 5.42 1.28
CA VAL A 47 -2.43 6.79 0.82
C VAL A 47 -3.65 7.23 0.03
N VAL A 48 -4.34 8.24 0.55
CA VAL A 48 -5.54 8.79 -0.06
C VAL A 48 -5.13 9.93 -0.99
N ILE A 49 -5.47 9.79 -2.27
CA ILE A 49 -5.26 10.78 -3.31
C ILE A 49 -6.56 11.57 -3.49
N PRO A 50 -6.56 12.90 -3.32
CA PRO A 50 -7.76 13.70 -3.59
C PRO A 50 -8.27 13.52 -5.02
N ARG A 51 -9.59 13.64 -5.19
CA ARG A 51 -10.20 13.54 -6.52
C ARG A 51 -9.58 14.56 -7.49
N GLY A 52 -9.36 14.12 -8.73
CA GLY A 52 -8.73 14.94 -9.77
C GLY A 52 -7.20 14.97 -9.73
N GLN A 53 -6.54 14.20 -8.86
CA GLN A 53 -5.08 14.11 -8.78
C GLN A 53 -4.50 12.75 -9.23
N ALA A 54 -5.32 11.83 -9.70
CA ALA A 54 -4.88 10.57 -10.29
C ALA A 54 -5.64 10.29 -11.59
N PHE A 55 -4.90 9.91 -12.64
CA PHE A 55 -5.45 9.62 -13.96
C PHE A 55 -4.94 8.28 -14.47
N LEU A 56 -5.80 7.53 -15.15
CA LEU A 56 -5.48 6.32 -15.90
C LEU A 56 -6.07 6.46 -17.30
N ALA A 57 -5.27 6.19 -18.33
CA ALA A 57 -5.68 6.35 -19.74
C ALA A 57 -6.31 7.74 -20.04
N ALA A 58 -5.70 8.80 -19.50
CA ALA A 58 -6.17 10.20 -19.61
C ALA A 58 -7.58 10.47 -19.01
N GLN A 59 -8.10 9.57 -18.17
CA GLN A 59 -9.36 9.73 -17.43
C GLN A 59 -9.11 9.70 -15.93
N ALA A 60 -10.05 10.23 -15.14
CA ALA A 60 -9.96 10.13 -13.68
C ALA A 60 -9.86 8.66 -13.26
N SER A 61 -8.83 8.32 -12.49
CA SER A 61 -8.56 6.93 -12.10
C SER A 61 -9.56 6.45 -11.06
N THR A 62 -10.23 5.32 -11.30
CA THR A 62 -10.92 4.54 -10.25
C THR A 62 -10.01 3.50 -9.62
N SER A 63 -8.85 3.24 -10.24
CA SER A 63 -7.96 2.16 -9.82
C SER A 63 -7.22 2.45 -8.51
N THR A 64 -6.96 1.37 -7.76
CA THR A 64 -6.08 1.37 -6.60
C THR A 64 -4.74 0.73 -6.97
N THR A 65 -3.63 1.40 -6.69
CA THR A 65 -2.29 0.82 -6.84
C THR A 65 -1.83 0.25 -5.52
N VAL A 66 -1.35 -0.99 -5.51
CA VAL A 66 -0.83 -1.66 -4.32
C VAL A 66 0.61 -2.07 -4.59
N THR A 67 1.52 -1.64 -3.71
CA THR A 67 2.91 -2.12 -3.68
C THR A 67 3.10 -2.98 -2.44
N LEU A 68 3.52 -4.23 -2.64
CA LEU A 68 3.75 -5.18 -1.56
C LEU A 68 5.04 -5.97 -1.82
N PRO A 69 6.19 -5.50 -1.28
CA PRO A 69 7.49 -6.10 -1.58
C PRO A 69 7.66 -7.52 -1.02
N VAL A 70 8.48 -8.32 -1.69
CA VAL A 70 8.92 -9.66 -1.26
C VAL A 70 10.44 -9.70 -1.06
N ASP A 71 10.99 -10.80 -0.55
CA ASP A 71 12.46 -10.93 -0.45
C ASP A 71 13.10 -10.89 -1.84
N ASP A 72 14.30 -10.32 -1.90
CA ASP A 72 15.10 -10.25 -3.12
C ASP A 72 15.36 -11.64 -3.69
N GLY A 73 15.19 -11.79 -5.01
CA GLY A 73 15.36 -13.08 -5.69
C GLY A 73 14.27 -14.11 -5.34
N THR A 74 13.10 -13.68 -4.84
CA THR A 74 11.92 -14.57 -4.74
C THR A 74 11.64 -15.21 -6.08
N ASP A 75 11.46 -16.53 -6.10
CA ASP A 75 11.15 -17.30 -7.30
C ASP A 75 9.93 -16.75 -8.05
N ASP A 76 10.04 -16.64 -9.37
CA ASP A 76 8.99 -16.02 -10.19
C ASP A 76 7.67 -16.79 -10.14
N LYS A 77 7.68 -18.13 -10.02
CA LYS A 77 6.44 -18.90 -9.91
C LYS A 77 5.75 -18.62 -8.59
N MET A 78 6.52 -18.56 -7.50
CA MET A 78 5.99 -18.17 -6.20
C MET A 78 5.44 -16.74 -6.20
N ARG A 79 6.17 -15.78 -6.81
CA ARG A 79 5.72 -14.39 -6.94
C ARG A 79 4.42 -14.28 -7.72
N HIS A 80 4.32 -14.95 -8.88
CA HIS A 80 3.11 -14.94 -9.71
C HIS A 80 1.92 -15.62 -9.04
N ALA A 81 2.12 -16.76 -8.34
CA ALA A 81 1.07 -17.43 -7.59
C ALA A 81 0.51 -16.50 -6.49
N PHE A 82 1.39 -15.84 -5.75
CA PHE A 82 0.99 -14.85 -4.76
C PHE A 82 0.22 -13.68 -5.38
N MET A 83 0.71 -13.11 -6.49
CA MET A 83 0.06 -11.99 -7.17
C MET A 83 -1.35 -12.36 -7.65
N SER A 84 -1.52 -13.55 -8.21
CA SER A 84 -2.81 -14.03 -8.73
C SER A 84 -3.83 -14.17 -7.60
N GLU A 85 -3.47 -14.88 -6.52
CA GLU A 85 -4.36 -15.04 -5.36
C GLU A 85 -4.66 -13.69 -4.67
N PHE A 86 -3.70 -12.74 -4.69
CA PHE A 86 -3.91 -11.41 -4.12
C PHE A 86 -4.95 -10.62 -4.92
N CYS A 87 -4.84 -10.62 -6.25
CA CYS A 87 -5.81 -9.94 -7.12
C CYS A 87 -7.20 -10.56 -7.01
N GLU A 88 -7.31 -11.89 -6.98
CA GLU A 88 -8.59 -12.59 -6.76
C GLU A 88 -9.21 -12.21 -5.40
N MET A 89 -8.41 -12.28 -4.32
CA MET A 89 -8.85 -11.86 -2.99
C MET A 89 -9.34 -10.42 -2.98
N TRP A 90 -8.63 -9.51 -3.66
CA TRP A 90 -8.99 -8.11 -3.74
C TRP A 90 -10.33 -7.89 -4.45
N MET A 91 -10.49 -8.49 -5.63
CA MET A 91 -11.74 -8.42 -6.40
C MET A 91 -12.91 -9.01 -5.62
N ASN A 92 -12.70 -10.10 -4.87
CA ASN A 92 -13.74 -10.68 -4.03
C ASN A 92 -14.19 -9.74 -2.90
N VAL A 93 -13.28 -8.97 -2.31
CA VAL A 93 -13.64 -8.02 -1.24
C VAL A 93 -14.30 -6.75 -1.80
N THR A 94 -13.79 -6.23 -2.90
CA THR A 94 -14.16 -4.89 -3.43
C THR A 94 -15.20 -4.95 -4.54
N GLN A 95 -15.45 -6.14 -5.12
CA GLN A 95 -16.27 -6.35 -6.31
C GLN A 95 -15.83 -5.48 -7.51
N CYS A 96 -14.57 -5.02 -7.51
CA CYS A 96 -14.03 -4.19 -8.58
C CYS A 96 -13.67 -5.02 -9.82
N HIS A 97 -13.54 -4.37 -10.96
CA HIS A 97 -13.03 -5.02 -12.16
C HIS A 97 -11.51 -5.25 -12.04
N ILE A 98 -10.97 -6.26 -12.75
CA ILE A 98 -9.53 -6.60 -12.71
C ILE A 98 -8.62 -5.43 -13.13
N ASN A 99 -9.13 -4.53 -13.98
CA ASN A 99 -8.40 -3.33 -14.44
C ASN A 99 -8.41 -2.18 -13.41
N GLU A 100 -9.07 -2.35 -12.27
CA GLU A 100 -9.18 -1.36 -11.20
C GLU A 100 -8.23 -1.64 -10.03
N ILE A 101 -7.39 -2.68 -10.15
CA ILE A 101 -6.24 -2.91 -9.27
C ILE A 101 -4.96 -2.96 -10.08
N ILE A 102 -3.94 -2.23 -9.61
CA ILE A 102 -2.57 -2.31 -10.12
C ILE A 102 -1.70 -2.85 -8.99
N LEU A 103 -1.38 -4.14 -9.03
CA LEU A 103 -0.52 -4.78 -8.03
C LEU A 103 0.92 -4.82 -8.51
N THR A 104 1.84 -4.34 -7.67
CA THR A 104 3.29 -4.46 -7.86
C THR A 104 3.90 -5.21 -6.68
N VAL A 105 4.67 -6.27 -6.96
CA VAL A 105 5.34 -7.11 -5.95
C VAL A 105 6.85 -7.10 -6.22
N PRO A 106 7.53 -5.98 -5.94
CA PRO A 106 8.95 -5.85 -6.26
C PRO A 106 9.82 -6.59 -5.24
N ASP A 107 11.09 -6.76 -5.59
CA ASP A 107 12.12 -7.08 -4.60
C ASP A 107 12.24 -5.96 -3.57
N MET A 108 12.63 -6.32 -2.36
CA MET A 108 12.66 -5.40 -1.23
C MET A 108 13.66 -4.28 -1.42
N SER A 109 14.84 -4.59 -1.95
CA SER A 109 15.85 -3.59 -2.26
C SER A 109 15.36 -2.55 -3.27
N VAL A 110 14.56 -2.96 -4.26
CA VAL A 110 13.95 -2.05 -5.25
C VAL A 110 12.94 -1.13 -4.55
N SER A 111 12.07 -1.70 -3.71
CA SER A 111 11.10 -0.90 -2.95
C SER A 111 11.78 0.09 -1.99
N ASP A 112 12.82 -0.35 -1.28
CA ASP A 112 13.56 0.50 -0.33
C ASP A 112 14.30 1.63 -1.07
N GLY A 113 14.88 1.34 -2.23
CA GLY A 113 15.49 2.35 -3.11
C GLY A 113 14.49 3.38 -3.61
N MET A 114 13.29 2.97 -4.00
CA MET A 114 12.22 3.89 -4.39
C MET A 114 11.80 4.81 -3.25
N VAL A 115 11.63 4.28 -2.03
CA VAL A 115 11.29 5.07 -0.84
C VAL A 115 12.41 6.06 -0.50
N ALA A 116 13.67 5.61 -0.55
CA ALA A 116 14.83 6.46 -0.30
C ALA A 116 14.87 7.64 -1.30
N ALA A 117 14.72 7.36 -2.60
CA ALA A 117 14.69 8.37 -3.65
C ALA A 117 13.52 9.37 -3.47
N GLN A 118 12.35 8.91 -3.02
CA GLN A 118 11.23 9.82 -2.70
C GLN A 118 11.56 10.74 -1.51
N LEU A 119 12.21 10.21 -0.46
CA LEU A 119 12.59 11.00 0.71
C LEU A 119 13.71 12.01 0.42
N GLU A 120 14.54 11.77 -0.59
CA GLU A 120 15.57 12.72 -1.04
C GLU A 120 14.99 13.94 -1.75
N ARG A 121 13.81 13.81 -2.35
CA ARG A 121 13.09 14.94 -2.98
C ARG A 121 12.54 15.94 -1.97
N ILE A 122 12.48 15.57 -0.69
CA ILE A 122 12.02 16.48 0.38
C ILE A 122 13.17 17.39 0.78
N ASN A 123 12.93 18.71 0.76
CA ASN A 123 13.91 19.71 1.18
C ASN A 123 14.49 19.35 2.58
N PRO A 124 15.83 19.20 2.70
CA PRO A 124 16.48 18.77 3.94
C PRO A 124 16.11 19.58 5.18
N LYS A 125 15.86 20.89 5.02
CA LYS A 125 15.54 21.79 6.13
C LYS A 125 14.19 21.47 6.80
N ILE A 126 13.23 20.96 6.03
CA ILE A 126 11.88 20.64 6.53
C ILE A 126 11.61 19.13 6.63
N LYS A 127 12.55 18.29 6.16
CA LYS A 127 12.38 16.84 6.06
C LYS A 127 11.93 16.20 7.38
N LYS A 128 12.61 16.52 8.48
CA LYS A 128 12.25 16.00 9.82
C LYS A 128 10.83 16.39 10.23
N LEU A 129 10.46 17.65 10.01
CA LEU A 129 9.12 18.16 10.33
C LEU A 129 8.04 17.48 9.49
N GLN A 130 8.27 17.32 8.18
CA GLN A 130 7.33 16.64 7.29
C GLN A 130 7.16 15.17 7.66
N MET A 131 8.26 14.45 7.95
CA MET A 131 8.20 13.07 8.41
C MET A 131 7.44 12.93 9.74
N ALA A 132 7.67 13.84 10.69
CA ALA A 132 6.93 13.85 11.95
C ALA A 132 5.42 14.06 11.72
N ARG A 133 5.03 14.97 10.82
CA ARG A 133 3.63 15.19 10.43
C ARG A 133 3.01 13.96 9.79
N MET A 134 3.72 13.29 8.87
CA MET A 134 3.27 12.04 8.25
C MET A 134 3.00 10.95 9.30
N LEU A 135 3.97 10.73 10.19
CA LEU A 135 3.84 9.75 11.28
C LEU A 135 2.65 10.09 12.18
N LEU A 136 2.51 11.35 12.60
CA LEU A 136 1.41 11.79 13.45
C LEU A 136 0.04 11.54 12.78
N LYS A 137 -0.11 11.87 11.49
CA LYS A 137 -1.34 11.60 10.74
C LYS A 137 -1.65 10.11 10.65
N MET A 138 -0.65 9.28 10.35
CA MET A 138 -0.82 7.83 10.31
C MET A 138 -1.23 7.25 11.66
N PHE A 139 -0.59 7.66 12.76
CA PHE A 139 -0.95 7.22 14.11
C PHE A 139 -2.35 7.68 14.51
N LYS A 140 -2.70 8.95 14.23
CA LYS A 140 -4.05 9.47 14.46
C LYS A 140 -5.09 8.66 13.69
N SER A 141 -4.84 8.36 12.41
CA SER A 141 -5.71 7.49 11.61
C SER A 141 -5.85 6.10 12.24
N LYS A 142 -4.76 5.49 12.70
CA LYS A 142 -4.80 4.16 13.31
C LYS A 142 -5.69 4.14 14.56
N LEU A 143 -5.63 5.18 15.38
CA LEU A 143 -6.44 5.31 16.59
C LEU A 143 -7.93 5.55 16.28
N ILE A 144 -8.25 6.40 15.31
CA ILE A 144 -9.64 6.76 14.99
C ILE A 144 -10.31 5.70 14.10
N ASN A 145 -9.60 5.24 13.07
CA ASN A 145 -10.16 4.43 11.99
C ASN A 145 -9.81 2.94 12.09
N GLY A 146 -8.81 2.57 12.89
CA GLY A 146 -8.33 1.19 12.99
C GLY A 146 -7.33 0.78 11.90
N TYR A 147 -6.96 1.68 10.98
CA TYR A 147 -5.96 1.46 9.93
C TYR A 147 -5.02 2.67 9.78
N PHE A 148 -3.80 2.43 9.27
CA PHE A 148 -2.88 3.52 8.96
C PHE A 148 -3.28 4.15 7.63
N SER A 149 -3.55 5.46 7.65
CA SER A 149 -3.77 6.21 6.43
C SER A 149 -3.21 7.63 6.50
N MET A 150 -2.94 8.20 5.34
CA MET A 150 -2.56 9.60 5.17
C MET A 150 -3.07 10.15 3.84
N ASN A 151 -3.38 11.44 3.78
CA ASN A 151 -3.60 12.13 2.52
C ASN A 151 -2.25 12.41 1.84
N MET A 152 -2.17 12.24 0.53
CA MET A 152 -0.98 12.57 -0.26
C MET A 152 -0.59 14.05 -0.09
N ASN A 153 -1.58 14.93 0.06
CA ASN A 153 -1.37 16.33 0.41
C ASN A 153 -1.30 16.50 1.93
N LEU A 154 -0.07 16.57 2.47
CA LEU A 154 0.17 16.65 3.92
C LEU A 154 -0.40 17.90 4.61
N ASN A 155 -0.89 18.89 3.86
CA ASN A 155 -1.52 20.09 4.40
C ASN A 155 -3.06 20.00 4.49
N GLN A 156 -3.66 18.93 3.97
CA GLN A 156 -5.09 18.60 4.10
C GLN A 156 -5.28 17.52 5.18
#